data_AF-A0A6V7KVT6-F1
#
_entry.id   AF-A0A6V7KVT6-F1
#
_cell.length_a   1.000
_cell.length_b   1.000
_cell.length_c   1.000
_cell.angle_alpha   90.00
_cell.angle_beta   90.00
_cell.angle_gamma   90.00
#
_symmetry.space_group_name_H-M   'P 1'
#
loop_
_entity.id
_entity.type
_entity.pdbx_description
1 polymer ?
#
loop_
_entity_poly.entity_id
_entity_poly.type
_entity_poly.pdbx_seq_one_letter_code
_entity_poly.pdbx_strand_id
1 'polypeptide(L)'
;GDIVCNSTAVPNSNVTFITNTTCVNWNYYYTECKGQGNNPFQGTISFDNIGLAWVAIFLVISLEGWTDIMYYVQDAHSFWDWIYFVLLIV
;
A
#
# COMPACT_ATOMS: atom_id res chain seq x y z
N GLY A 1 -17.98 -5.24 22.76
CA GLY A 1 -16.66 -5.88 22.67
C GLY A 1 -16.48 -6.26 21.23
N ASP A 2 -15.37 -5.86 20.62
CA ASP A 2 -15.13 -6.10 19.20
C ASP A 2 -15.04 -7.60 18.93
N ILE A 3 -15.84 -8.07 17.97
CA ILE A 3 -15.85 -9.46 17.54
C ILE A 3 -14.55 -9.75 16.78
N VAL A 4 -13.69 -10.60 17.33
CA VAL A 4 -12.45 -11.02 16.66
C VAL A 4 -12.79 -12.14 15.67
N CYS A 5 -12.69 -11.84 14.38
CA CYS A 5 -12.91 -12.80 13.30
C CYS A 5 -11.66 -13.66 13.13
N ASN A 6 -11.71 -14.94 13.53
CA ASN A 6 -10.59 -15.90 13.34
C ASN A 6 -10.99 -17.09 12.46
N SER A 7 -12.20 -17.07 11.88
CA SER A 7 -12.69 -18.15 11.05
C SER A 7 -12.09 -18.08 9.65
N THR A 8 -11.62 -19.23 9.13
CA THR A 8 -11.18 -19.39 7.74
C THR A 8 -12.39 -19.59 6.82
N ALA A 9 -12.33 -19.02 5.61
CA ALA A 9 -13.33 -19.29 4.57
C ALA A 9 -13.18 -20.74 4.08
N VAL A 10 -14.23 -21.55 4.26
CA VAL A 10 -14.28 -22.93 3.77
C VAL A 10 -15.07 -22.97 2.45
N PRO A 11 -14.43 -23.22 1.30
CA PRO A 11 -15.14 -23.33 0.02
C PRO A 11 -16.11 -24.53 0.04
N ASN A 12 -17.31 -24.34 -0.52
CA ASN A 12 -18.41 -25.34 -0.56
C ASN A 12 -18.91 -25.83 0.82
N SER A 13 -18.84 -24.99 1.85
CA SER A 13 -19.50 -25.29 3.12
C SER A 13 -20.97 -24.89 3.09
N ASN A 14 -21.87 -25.78 3.53
CA ASN A 14 -23.29 -25.47 3.77
C ASN A 14 -23.50 -24.57 5.01
N VAL A 15 -22.45 -23.91 5.48
CA VAL A 15 -22.47 -22.97 6.60
C VAL A 15 -22.72 -21.58 6.03
N THR A 16 -23.92 -21.38 5.48
CA THR A 16 -24.41 -20.07 5.04
C THR A 16 -25.08 -19.29 6.18
N PHE A 17 -24.99 -19.77 7.42
CA PHE A 17 -25.51 -19.05 8.58
C PHE A 17 -24.50 -18.01 9.07
N ILE A 18 -24.42 -16.91 8.33
CA ILE A 18 -23.79 -15.67 8.81
C ILE A 18 -24.75 -15.09 9.86
N THR A 19 -24.52 -15.45 11.12
CA THR A 19 -25.18 -14.80 12.27
C THR A 19 -24.44 -13.51 12.61
N ASN A 20 -25.07 -12.62 13.37
CA ASN A 20 -24.41 -11.41 13.91
C ASN A 20 -23.23 -11.72 14.85
N THR A 21 -22.97 -13.01 15.13
CA THR A 21 -21.89 -13.51 15.98
C THR A 21 -20.76 -14.22 15.22
N THR A 22 -20.87 -14.37 13.89
CA THR A 22 -19.89 -15.10 13.07
C THR A 22 -19.35 -14.21 11.94
N CYS A 23 -18.02 -14.15 11.80
CA CYS A 23 -17.36 -13.37 10.75
C CYS A 23 -16.07 -14.05 10.27
N VAL A 24 -15.68 -13.76 9.02
CA VAL A 24 -14.48 -14.29 8.35
C VAL A 24 -13.44 -13.19 8.26
N ASN A 25 -12.18 -13.51 8.57
CA ASN A 25 -11.06 -12.57 8.38
C ASN A 25 -10.41 -12.79 7.03
N TRP A 26 -10.79 -11.96 6.05
CA TRP A 26 -10.22 -12.00 4.70
C TRP A 26 -8.74 -11.57 4.66
N ASN A 27 -8.25 -10.82 5.65
CA ASN A 27 -6.86 -10.38 5.69
C ASN A 27 -5.87 -11.54 5.79
N TYR A 28 -6.31 -12.70 6.30
CA TYR A 28 -5.50 -13.92 6.36
C TYR A 28 -5.08 -14.43 4.96
N TYR A 29 -5.78 -14.03 3.89
CA TYR A 29 -5.49 -14.47 2.54
C TYR A 29 -4.51 -13.56 1.77
N TYR A 30 -4.21 -12.35 2.26
CA TYR A 30 -3.23 -11.45 1.65
C TYR A 30 -1.79 -11.82 2.07
N THR A 31 -1.32 -12.97 1.61
CA THR A 31 0.01 -13.51 1.95
C THR A 31 1.04 -13.34 0.84
N GLU A 32 0.59 -13.10 -0.39
CA GLU A 32 1.45 -12.88 -1.55
C GLU A 32 1.46 -11.39 -1.93
N CYS A 33 2.64 -10.77 -1.94
CA CYS A 33 2.81 -9.44 -2.52
C CYS A 33 2.74 -9.54 -4.05
N LYS A 34 1.77 -8.85 -4.66
CA LYS A 34 1.60 -8.75 -6.11
C LYS A 34 1.37 -7.29 -6.47
N GLY A 35 1.87 -6.88 -7.64
CA GLY A 35 1.54 -5.56 -8.20
C GLY A 35 0.05 -5.50 -8.53
N GLN A 36 -0.75 -4.96 -7.61
CA GLN A 36 -2.20 -4.84 -7.73
C GLN A 36 -2.66 -3.49 -7.19
N GLY A 37 -3.62 -2.87 -7.88
CA GLY A 37 -4.20 -1.59 -7.49
C GLY A 37 -3.65 -0.41 -8.31
N ASN A 38 -4.06 0.79 -7.91
CA ASN A 38 -3.60 2.04 -8.52
C ASN A 38 -2.45 2.64 -7.69
N ASN A 39 -1.59 3.42 -8.34
CA ASN A 39 -0.52 4.13 -7.66
C ASN A 39 -1.08 5.14 -6.63
N PRO A 40 -0.28 5.54 -5.61
CA PRO A 40 -0.69 6.50 -4.60
C PRO A 40 -1.23 7.82 -5.19
N PHE A 41 -2.02 8.55 -4.39
CA PHE A 41 -2.65 9.81 -4.79
C PHE A 41 -3.46 9.70 -6.10
N GLN A 42 -4.32 8.67 -6.16
CA GLN A 42 -5.18 8.40 -7.33
C GLN A 42 -4.41 8.18 -8.64
N GLY A 43 -3.16 7.69 -8.57
CA GLY A 43 -2.34 7.46 -9.74
C GLY A 43 -1.38 8.60 -10.10
N THR A 44 -1.39 9.70 -9.34
CA THR A 44 -0.64 10.92 -9.70
C THR A 44 0.86 10.81 -9.39
N ILE A 45 1.21 10.08 -8.32
CA ILE A 45 2.61 9.88 -7.94
C ILE A 45 3.04 8.50 -8.38
N SER A 46 3.87 8.44 -9.43
CA SER A 46 4.52 7.22 -9.87
C SER A 46 5.82 7.48 -10.62
N PHE A 47 6.68 6.47 -10.67
CA PHE A 47 7.94 6.47 -11.40
C PHE A 47 7.90 5.59 -12.67
N ASP A 48 6.70 5.17 -13.08
CA ASP A 48 6.50 4.29 -14.24
C ASP A 48 6.72 5.04 -15.57
N ASN A 49 6.48 6.34 -15.57
CA ASN A 49 6.56 7.22 -16.74
C ASN A 49 7.45 8.43 -16.44
N ILE A 50 8.21 8.90 -17.43
CA ILE A 50 9.12 10.04 -17.26
C ILE A 50 8.42 11.33 -16.83
N GLY A 51 7.20 11.60 -17.35
CA GLY A 51 6.44 12.79 -16.99
C GLY A 51 5.91 12.78 -15.55
N LEU A 52 5.42 11.62 -15.08
CA LEU A 52 4.96 11.47 -13.69
C LEU A 52 6.13 11.51 -12.71
N ALA A 53 7.28 10.94 -13.09
CA ALA A 53 8.50 11.02 -12.31
C ALA A 53 8.95 12.48 -12.11
N TRP A 54 8.87 13.33 -13.14
CA TRP A 54 9.21 14.76 -13.00
C TRP A 54 8.26 15.51 -12.07
N VAL A 55 6.96 15.21 -12.12
CA VAL A 55 5.98 15.79 -11.19
C VAL A 55 6.30 15.37 -9.75
N ALA A 56 6.62 14.09 -9.54
CA ALA A 56 7.02 13.58 -8.23
C ALA A 56 8.31 14.25 -7.72
N ILE A 57 9.32 14.45 -8.58
CA ILE A 57 10.56 15.15 -8.23
C ILE A 57 10.31 16.61 -7.86
N PHE A 58 9.46 17.31 -8.62
CA PHE A 58 9.12 18.70 -8.32
C PHE A 58 8.48 18.84 -6.93
N LEU A 59 7.60 17.91 -6.57
CA LEU A 59 6.97 17.84 -5.26
C LEU A 59 7.97 17.54 -4.12
N VAL A 60 8.98 16.71 -4.39
CA VAL A 60 10.05 16.43 -3.40
C VAL A 60 10.91 17.68 -3.16
N ILE A 61 11.27 18.43 -4.22
CA ILE A 61 12.10 19.64 -4.12
C ILE A 61 11.37 20.76 -3.37
N SER A 62 10.05 20.86 -3.48
CA SER A 62 9.26 21.86 -2.75
C SER A 62 9.17 21.60 -1.24
N LEU A 63 9.74 20.49 -0.74
CA LEU A 63 9.67 20.03 0.65
C LEU A 63 8.24 19.81 1.16
N GLU A 64 7.29 19.59 0.26
CA GLU A 64 5.89 19.33 0.60
C GLU A 64 5.57 17.85 0.41
N GLY A 65 5.26 17.13 1.48
CA GLY A 65 4.90 15.70 1.40
C GLY A 65 6.04 14.77 0.95
N TRP A 66 7.29 15.27 0.89
CA TRP A 66 8.45 14.50 0.43
C TRP A 66 8.74 13.27 1.29
N THR A 67 8.48 13.36 2.61
CA THR A 67 8.64 12.24 3.54
C THR A 67 7.66 11.12 3.24
N ASP A 68 6.42 11.45 2.87
CA ASP A 68 5.38 10.45 2.58
C ASP A 68 5.74 9.68 1.31
N ILE A 69 6.23 10.38 0.29
CA ILE A 69 6.71 9.76 -0.97
C ILE A 69 7.91 8.86 -0.69
N MET A 70 8.87 9.32 0.12
CA MET A 70 10.01 8.51 0.52
C MET A 70 9.56 7.23 1.22
N TYR A 71 8.61 7.30 2.17
CA TYR A 71 8.11 6.11 2.85
C TYR A 71 7.38 5.15 1.91
N TYR A 72 6.58 5.65 0.95
CA TYR A 72 5.95 4.78 -0.04
C TYR A 72 6.97 4.02 -0.89
N VAL A 73 8.08 4.67 -1.28
CA VAL A 73 9.15 4.00 -2.03
C VAL A 73 9.91 3.02 -1.15
N GLN A 74 10.18 3.40 0.10
CA GLN A 74 10.90 2.55 1.06
C GLN A 74 10.17 1.24 1.36
N ASP A 75 8.85 1.29 1.53
CA ASP A 75 8.01 0.12 1.79
C ASP A 75 7.85 -0.78 0.55
N ALA A 76 7.98 -0.21 -0.65
CA ALA A 76 7.83 -0.92 -1.92
C ALA A 76 9.14 -1.53 -2.46
N HIS A 77 10.28 -0.89 -2.21
CA HIS A 77 11.56 -1.27 -2.82
C HIS A 77 12.64 -1.59 -1.78
N SER A 78 13.16 -0.60 -1.04
CA SER A 78 14.22 -0.87 -0.07
C SER A 78 14.38 0.22 1.00
N PHE A 79 14.95 -0.18 2.14
CA PHE A 79 15.38 0.76 3.18
C PHE A 79 16.44 1.76 2.68
N TRP A 80 17.28 1.43 1.70
CA TRP A 80 18.36 2.31 1.23
C TRP A 80 17.90 3.51 0.38
N ASP A 81 16.62 3.57 0.03
CA ASP A 81 16.07 4.59 -0.86
C ASP A 81 16.13 6.00 -0.26
N TRP A 82 16.24 6.15 1.07
CA TRP A 82 16.37 7.47 1.72
C TRP A 82 17.57 8.29 1.22
N ILE A 83 18.67 7.63 0.82
CA ILE A 83 19.88 8.30 0.33
C ILE A 83 19.58 9.08 -0.97
N TYR A 84 18.77 8.51 -1.85
CA TYR A 84 18.35 9.17 -3.09
C TYR A 84 17.57 10.46 -2.81
N PHE A 85 16.61 10.41 -1.88
CA PHE A 85 15.78 11.57 -1.53
C PHE A 85 16.59 12.67 -0.84
N VAL A 86 17.53 12.33 0.05
CA VAL A 86 18.39 13.32 0.70
C VAL A 86 19.32 14.02 -0.30
N LEU A 87 19.94 13.29 -1.23
CA LEU A 87 20.81 13.87 -2.25
C LEU A 87 20.07 14.72 -3.30
N LEU A 88 18.77 14.48 -3.48
CA LEU A 88 17.94 15.25 -4.41
C LEU A 88 17.55 16.62 -3.82
N ILE A 89 17.40 16.69 -2.50
CA ILE A 89 17.00 17.91 -1.77
C ILE A 89 18.19 18.84 -1.48
N VAL A 90 19.37 18.27 -1.17
CA VAL A 90 20.60 19.00 -0.78
C VAL A 90 21.37 19.49 -2.00
#